data_AF-A0A401RKJ4-F1
#
_entry.id   AF-A0A401RKJ4-F1
#
_cell.length_a   1.000
_cell.length_b   1.000
_cell.length_c   1.000
_cell.angle_alpha   90.00
_cell.angle_beta   90.00
_cell.angle_gamma   90.00
#
_symmetry.space_group_name_H-M   'P 1'
#
loop_
_entity.id
_entity.type
_entity.pdbx_description
1 polymer ?
#
loop_
_entity_poly.entity_id
_entity_poly.type
_entity_poly.pdbx_seq_one_letter_code
_entity_poly.pdbx_strand_id
1 'polypeptide(L)'
;ECCENYCHLKETLTSDKCEAFVQNLTTTCNLQAKNIKNKIQRRCVRATANCEASAKDSITQIHSRYKAYCRKLINSSFKGITLVANSSWVGERATQEQNVDIEVVLPEELFRKSMEQQNDFSSITFSLFNDTTLFEDENNSTILNNNVIEVAVGNTSIHNLTEYVNITINHKSKMLNNFSQHCVFWSENEDDNSTGHWDITGCKTTVQDSRTICQCDHLSYFAVLLDFSNTNNTVDEKVLISLMYISQIGCSISAIFSATTIIIYCVFRKIKSDQVTKIHMNLCAAIFLLNVNFLTNVWLSMVKNESLCKTIAVFLHYSLLCTFTWMGIEAFQLYLLLIKVFNTYIKYYIQKVAVIGWGECWIKEKMAHYITNCGYFSVIFFGNTIILITVCTKLFYLKRQRTEEQGSVWKDLWTILGLCCLLGVTWALAFFSFGPLRLVEIYLFTIFNSLQGFFIFLWYWAMKKPSKEEISSYTSST
;
A
#
# COMPACT_ATOMS: atom_id res chain seq x y z
N GLU A 1 -2.49 24.54 35.62
CA GLU A 1 -1.34 25.44 35.36
C GLU A 1 -1.14 25.86 33.90
N CYS A 2 -0.66 25.03 32.95
CA CYS A 2 -0.47 25.49 31.55
C CYS A 2 -1.79 25.80 30.78
N CYS A 3 -2.89 25.10 31.14
CA CYS A 3 -4.23 25.35 30.56
C CYS A 3 -5.01 26.49 31.24
N GLU A 4 -4.73 26.82 32.50
CA GLU A 4 -5.51 27.83 33.26
C GLU A 4 -5.21 29.27 32.81
N ASN A 5 -4.03 29.53 32.25
CA ASN A 5 -3.68 30.86 31.75
C ASN A 5 -4.32 31.19 30.39
N TYR A 6 -5.05 30.28 29.74
CA TYR A 6 -5.54 30.45 28.36
C TYR A 6 -7.03 30.82 28.23
N CYS A 7 -7.82 30.74 29.31
CA CYS A 7 -9.21 31.24 29.30
C CYS A 7 -9.32 32.76 29.12
N HIS A 8 -8.19 33.49 29.17
CA HIS A 8 -8.16 34.95 29.02
C HIS A 8 -7.78 35.47 27.61
N LEU A 9 -7.45 34.60 26.65
CA LEU A 9 -7.01 35.02 25.31
C LEU A 9 -8.06 34.71 24.23
N LYS A 10 -9.23 35.35 24.37
CA LYS A 10 -10.32 35.24 23.39
C LYS A 10 -10.21 36.24 22.22
N GLU A 11 -9.24 37.17 22.24
CA GLU A 11 -9.29 38.37 21.38
C GLU A 11 -8.05 38.67 20.50
N THR A 12 -6.94 37.91 20.52
CA THR A 12 -5.68 38.40 19.87
C THR A 12 -4.72 37.35 19.27
N LEU A 13 -5.23 36.27 18.67
CA LEU A 13 -4.36 35.30 17.98
C LEU A 13 -4.47 35.39 16.45
N THR A 14 -3.38 35.78 15.81
CA THR A 14 -3.17 35.68 14.36
C THR A 14 -2.70 34.27 13.97
N SER A 15 -2.93 33.83 12.72
CA SER A 15 -2.53 32.50 12.21
C SER A 15 -1.08 32.13 12.57
N ASP A 16 -0.15 33.04 12.34
CA ASP A 16 1.29 32.84 12.58
C ASP A 16 1.62 32.61 14.07
N LYS A 17 0.89 33.27 14.99
CA LYS A 17 1.07 33.08 16.43
C LYS A 17 0.52 31.75 16.90
N CYS A 18 -0.61 31.29 16.33
CA CYS A 18 -1.12 29.97 16.64
C CYS A 18 -0.19 28.86 16.08
N GLU A 19 0.38 29.05 14.89
CA GLU A 19 1.32 28.09 14.32
C GLU A 19 2.61 27.95 15.15
N ALA A 20 3.19 29.08 15.61
CA ALA A 20 4.35 29.07 16.50
C ALA A 20 4.04 28.37 17.85
N PHE A 21 2.86 28.60 18.42
CA PHE A 21 2.40 27.94 19.65
C PHE A 21 2.25 26.42 19.46
N VAL A 22 1.60 26.01 18.37
CA VAL A 22 1.39 24.61 18.01
C VAL A 22 2.72 23.88 17.77
N GLN A 23 3.70 24.55 17.15
CA GLN A 23 5.06 23.99 16.97
C GLN A 23 5.75 23.73 18.32
N ASN A 24 5.61 24.63 19.29
CA ASN A 24 6.19 24.51 20.63
C ASN A 24 5.57 23.34 21.45
N LEU A 25 4.26 23.12 21.31
CA LEU A 25 3.57 21.95 21.86
C LEU A 25 4.11 20.63 21.27
N THR A 26 4.46 20.63 19.98
CA THR A 26 4.90 19.43 19.25
C THR A 26 6.31 18.98 19.66
N THR A 27 7.17 19.92 20.05
CA THR A 27 8.56 19.63 20.41
C THR A 27 8.67 18.84 21.72
N THR A 28 7.57 18.67 22.46
CA THR A 28 7.59 18.23 23.86
C THR A 28 6.80 16.95 24.16
N CYS A 29 6.01 16.32 23.26
CA CYS A 29 5.18 15.17 23.67
C CYS A 29 4.73 14.12 22.62
N ASN A 30 4.32 12.95 23.16
CA ASN A 30 3.78 11.71 22.55
C ASN A 30 2.45 11.88 21.76
N LEU A 31 1.90 10.78 21.21
CA LEU A 31 0.64 10.66 20.46
C LEU A 31 -0.56 11.48 21.02
N GLN A 32 -0.77 11.54 22.34
CA GLN A 32 -1.85 12.35 22.92
C GLN A 32 -1.70 13.86 22.65
N ALA A 33 -0.46 14.37 22.59
CA ALA A 33 -0.22 15.76 22.24
C ALA A 33 -0.49 16.07 20.77
N LYS A 34 -0.39 15.07 19.87
CA LYS A 34 -0.77 15.22 18.46
C LYS A 34 -2.26 15.50 18.31
N ASN A 35 -3.11 14.78 19.05
CA ASN A 35 -4.56 14.94 19.00
C ASN A 35 -5.01 16.29 19.57
N ILE A 36 -4.46 16.67 20.72
CA ILE A 36 -4.72 17.98 21.35
C ILE A 36 -4.27 19.11 20.42
N LYS A 37 -3.08 18.98 19.81
CA LYS A 37 -2.59 19.91 18.79
C LYS A 37 -3.57 20.08 17.64
N ASN A 38 -4.07 18.98 17.08
CA ASN A 38 -5.00 19.03 15.95
C ASN A 38 -6.32 19.70 16.35
N LYS A 39 -6.86 19.40 17.55
CA LYS A 39 -8.07 20.04 18.09
C LYS A 39 -7.88 21.55 18.29
N ILE A 40 -6.75 21.98 18.87
CA ILE A 40 -6.39 23.40 19.03
C ILE A 40 -6.26 24.07 17.66
N GLN A 41 -5.60 23.42 16.70
CA GLN A 41 -5.40 23.99 15.38
C GLN A 41 -6.73 24.21 14.64
N ARG A 42 -7.68 23.27 14.72
CA ARG A 42 -9.04 23.46 14.18
C ARG A 42 -9.76 24.65 14.81
N ARG A 43 -9.71 24.77 16.15
CA ARG A 43 -10.29 25.92 16.87
C ARG A 43 -9.62 27.25 16.50
N CYS A 44 -8.30 27.26 16.34
CA CYS A 44 -7.57 28.44 15.85
C CYS A 44 -7.99 28.82 14.45
N VAL A 45 -8.14 27.87 13.52
CA VAL A 45 -8.57 28.15 12.15
C VAL A 45 -9.96 28.78 12.16
N ARG A 46 -10.91 28.21 12.92
CA ARG A 46 -12.25 28.78 13.10
C ARG A 46 -12.19 30.20 13.67
N ALA A 47 -11.38 30.43 14.70
CA ALA A 47 -11.20 31.75 15.30
C ALA A 47 -10.50 32.76 14.36
N THR A 48 -9.56 32.29 13.52
CA THR A 48 -8.85 33.13 12.54
C THR A 48 -9.76 33.51 11.37
N ALA A 49 -10.74 32.65 11.07
CA ALA A 49 -11.78 32.92 10.11
C ALA A 49 -12.88 33.84 10.67
N ASN A 50 -12.82 34.27 11.94
CA ASN A 50 -13.76 35.25 12.48
C ASN A 50 -13.66 36.57 11.70
N CYS A 51 -14.82 37.08 11.31
CA CYS A 51 -15.02 38.30 10.50
C CYS A 51 -14.65 39.62 11.24
N GLU A 52 -13.62 39.64 12.09
CA GLU A 52 -13.26 40.84 12.85
C GLU A 52 -12.17 41.68 12.16
N ALA A 53 -12.52 42.95 11.96
CA ALA A 53 -11.65 44.09 11.61
C ALA A 53 -11.30 44.37 10.14
N SER A 54 -12.18 44.08 9.17
CA SER A 54 -12.09 44.75 7.86
C SER A 54 -13.44 45.30 7.40
N ALA A 55 -13.45 46.52 6.88
CA ALA A 55 -14.64 47.26 6.41
C ALA A 55 -15.31 46.67 5.14
N LYS A 56 -15.21 45.36 4.91
CA LYS A 56 -15.74 44.64 3.76
C LYS A 56 -16.82 43.65 4.20
N ASP A 57 -17.89 43.52 3.41
CA ASP A 57 -19.03 42.61 3.68
C ASP A 57 -18.65 41.12 3.64
N SER A 58 -17.55 40.79 2.96
CA SER A 58 -16.97 39.44 2.90
C SER A 58 -15.45 39.46 2.79
N ILE A 59 -14.81 38.39 3.27
CA ILE A 59 -13.35 38.23 3.30
C ILE A 59 -13.00 36.78 2.92
N THR A 60 -12.03 36.62 2.01
CA THR A 60 -11.43 35.31 1.68
C THR A 60 -10.00 35.27 2.22
N GLN A 61 -9.67 34.22 2.96
CA GLN A 61 -8.33 33.92 3.45
C GLN A 61 -7.79 32.66 2.78
N ILE A 62 -6.56 32.71 2.31
CA ILE A 62 -5.87 31.57 1.68
C ILE A 62 -4.60 31.30 2.49
N HIS A 63 -4.54 30.13 3.11
CA HIS A 63 -3.36 29.61 3.81
C HIS A 63 -2.81 28.39 3.09
N SER A 64 -1.57 28.00 3.43
CA SER A 64 -0.94 26.79 2.90
C SER A 64 -1.70 25.49 3.21
N ARG A 65 -2.54 25.48 4.26
CA ARG A 65 -3.20 24.27 4.79
C ARG A 65 -4.73 24.29 4.66
N TYR A 66 -5.31 25.48 4.51
CA TYR A 66 -6.76 25.67 4.39
C TYR A 66 -7.07 26.96 3.62
N LYS A 67 -8.30 27.06 3.13
CA LYS A 67 -8.87 28.30 2.58
C LYS A 67 -10.19 28.57 3.28
N ALA A 68 -10.45 29.81 3.67
CA ALA A 68 -11.68 30.18 4.35
C ALA A 68 -12.35 31.38 3.69
N TYR A 69 -13.67 31.35 3.61
CA TYR A 69 -14.53 32.46 3.23
C TYR A 69 -15.39 32.82 4.43
N CYS A 70 -15.34 34.08 4.86
CA CYS A 70 -16.23 34.61 5.89
C CYS A 70 -17.11 35.70 5.30
N ARG A 71 -18.41 35.62 5.57
CA ARG A 71 -19.39 36.65 5.20
C ARG A 71 -20.09 37.14 6.45
N LYS A 72 -20.11 38.45 6.64
CA LYS A 72 -20.89 39.08 7.70
C LYS A 72 -22.37 39.07 7.32
N LEU A 73 -23.22 38.71 8.27
CA LEU A 73 -24.67 38.69 8.09
C LEU A 73 -25.28 39.95 8.70
N ILE A 74 -26.21 40.56 7.96
CA ILE A 74 -27.02 41.67 8.44
C ILE A 74 -28.39 41.08 8.73
N ASN A 75 -28.89 41.29 9.95
CA ASN A 75 -30.04 40.63 10.61
C ASN A 75 -31.38 40.61 9.82
N SER A 76 -31.47 41.23 8.64
CA SER A 76 -32.66 41.27 7.79
C SER A 76 -32.68 40.10 6.79
N SER A 77 -33.51 39.11 7.06
CA SER A 77 -34.00 38.04 6.16
C SER A 77 -32.94 37.33 5.29
N PHE A 78 -32.17 36.45 5.92
CA PHE A 78 -31.36 35.46 5.21
C PHE A 78 -32.24 34.54 4.35
N LYS A 79 -31.99 34.53 3.03
CA LYS A 79 -32.72 33.73 2.02
C LYS A 79 -31.90 32.54 1.50
N GLY A 80 -31.06 31.97 2.38
CA GLY A 80 -30.10 30.95 1.99
C GLY A 80 -28.89 31.53 1.25
N ILE A 81 -27.84 30.72 1.12
CA ILE A 81 -26.61 31.08 0.40
C ILE A 81 -26.03 29.85 -0.25
N THR A 82 -25.46 30.02 -1.45
CA THR A 82 -24.72 28.98 -2.14
C THR A 82 -23.24 29.33 -2.12
N LEU A 83 -22.47 28.49 -1.45
CA LEU A 83 -21.03 28.60 -1.31
C LEU A 83 -20.36 27.61 -2.25
N VAL A 84 -19.22 27.99 -2.80
CA VAL A 84 -18.52 27.23 -3.82
C VAL A 84 -17.02 27.27 -3.55
N ALA A 85 -16.37 26.16 -3.87
CA ALA A 85 -14.94 26.01 -3.71
C ALA A 85 -14.33 25.22 -4.85
N ASN A 86 -13.05 25.48 -5.10
CA ASN A 86 -12.20 24.64 -5.91
C ASN A 86 -10.78 24.57 -5.32
N SER A 87 -9.91 23.86 -6.04
CA SER A 87 -8.50 23.72 -5.66
C SER A 87 -7.72 25.03 -5.44
N SER A 88 -8.17 26.19 -5.94
CA SER A 88 -7.48 27.48 -5.80
C SER A 88 -8.22 28.55 -4.98
N TRP A 89 -9.55 28.52 -4.91
CA TRP A 89 -10.33 29.57 -4.22
C TRP A 89 -11.59 29.04 -3.52
N VAL A 90 -12.14 29.84 -2.61
CA VAL A 90 -13.41 29.61 -1.89
C VAL A 90 -14.22 30.91 -1.85
N GLY A 91 -15.54 30.83 -1.98
CA GLY A 91 -16.40 32.01 -1.99
C GLY A 91 -17.88 31.70 -2.15
N GLU A 92 -18.64 32.74 -2.44
CA GLU A 92 -20.08 32.66 -2.76
C GLU A 92 -20.27 32.55 -4.28
N ARG A 93 -21.27 31.77 -4.71
CA ARG A 93 -21.50 31.46 -6.13
C ARG A 93 -21.88 32.72 -6.92
N ALA A 94 -21.02 33.14 -7.85
CA ALA A 94 -21.32 34.15 -8.86
C ALA A 94 -21.85 33.50 -10.15
N THR A 95 -22.63 34.24 -10.94
CA THR A 95 -23.32 33.74 -12.15
C THR A 95 -22.42 33.33 -13.33
N GLN A 96 -21.08 33.34 -13.20
CA GLN A 96 -20.14 33.11 -14.32
C GLN A 96 -19.02 32.07 -14.06
N GLU A 97 -19.04 31.30 -12.98
CA GLU A 97 -17.95 30.34 -12.69
C GLU A 97 -18.23 28.92 -13.23
N GLN A 98 -17.41 28.49 -14.19
CA GLN A 98 -17.55 27.20 -14.88
C GLN A 98 -16.78 26.04 -14.23
N ASN A 99 -15.98 26.27 -13.18
CA ASN A 99 -15.09 25.25 -12.61
C ASN A 99 -15.21 25.17 -11.08
N VAL A 100 -16.29 24.52 -10.63
CA VAL A 100 -16.65 24.34 -9.22
C VAL A 100 -16.45 22.87 -8.85
N ASP A 101 -15.49 22.60 -7.96
CA ASP A 101 -15.24 21.24 -7.46
C ASP A 101 -16.23 20.87 -6.34
N ILE A 102 -16.59 21.85 -5.49
CA ILE A 102 -17.46 21.66 -4.32
C ILE A 102 -18.49 22.79 -4.29
N GLU A 103 -19.75 22.44 -4.07
CA GLU A 103 -20.86 23.37 -3.86
C GLU A 103 -21.60 23.03 -2.57
N VAL A 104 -21.88 24.03 -1.75
CA VAL A 104 -22.61 23.90 -0.49
C VAL A 104 -23.79 24.85 -0.52
N VAL A 105 -24.99 24.32 -0.37
CA VAL A 105 -26.24 25.09 -0.31
C VAL A 105 -26.75 25.10 1.13
N LEU A 106 -26.83 26.30 1.70
CA LEU A 106 -27.30 26.53 3.06
C LEU A 106 -28.77 26.97 3.04
N PRO A 107 -29.68 26.29 3.77
CA PRO A 107 -31.11 26.56 3.75
C PRO A 107 -31.48 27.83 4.51
N GLU A 108 -32.61 28.46 4.16
CA GLU A 108 -33.11 29.68 4.82
C GLU A 108 -33.42 29.45 6.31
N GLU A 109 -33.80 28.21 6.66
CA GLU A 109 -34.14 27.79 8.03
C GLU A 109 -33.01 28.05 9.05
N LEU A 110 -31.75 28.12 8.60
CA LEU A 110 -30.59 28.35 9.47
C LEU A 110 -30.75 29.60 10.35
N PHE A 111 -31.33 30.68 9.82
CA PHE A 111 -31.56 31.91 10.57
C PHE A 111 -32.52 31.67 11.75
N ARG A 112 -33.64 30.99 11.47
CA ARG A 112 -34.66 30.67 12.47
C ARG A 112 -34.12 29.73 13.54
N LYS A 113 -33.40 28.68 13.13
CA LYS A 113 -32.81 27.69 14.05
C LYS A 113 -31.71 28.28 14.91
N SER A 114 -30.90 29.19 14.38
CA SER A 114 -29.91 29.93 15.16
C SER A 114 -30.58 30.78 16.24
N MET A 115 -31.68 31.47 15.92
CA MET A 115 -32.43 32.24 16.92
C MET A 115 -33.07 31.34 18.00
N GLU A 116 -33.66 30.20 17.62
CA GLU A 116 -34.26 29.23 18.56
C GLU A 116 -33.21 28.68 19.55
N GLN A 117 -31.98 28.45 19.09
CA GLN A 117 -30.87 27.88 19.88
C GLN A 117 -30.02 28.94 20.60
N GLN A 118 -30.44 30.21 20.60
CA GLN A 118 -29.70 31.35 21.19
C GLN A 118 -28.28 31.53 20.62
N ASN A 119 -28.09 31.13 19.37
CA ASN A 119 -26.82 31.19 18.66
C ASN A 119 -26.63 32.55 17.98
N ASP A 120 -25.39 33.05 17.98
CA ASP A 120 -25.03 34.30 17.31
C ASP A 120 -24.98 34.11 15.78
N PHE A 121 -25.96 34.67 15.07
CA PHE A 121 -26.05 34.63 13.60
C PHE A 121 -25.30 35.82 12.96
N SER A 122 -24.11 36.13 13.45
CA SER A 122 -23.34 37.32 13.02
C SER A 122 -22.54 37.10 11.74
N SER A 123 -22.10 35.87 11.47
CA SER A 123 -21.29 35.53 10.31
C SER A 123 -21.44 34.07 9.87
N ILE A 124 -21.28 33.83 8.57
CA ILE A 124 -21.10 32.49 7.99
C ILE A 124 -19.63 32.33 7.65
N THR A 125 -19.06 31.20 8.09
CA THR A 125 -17.71 30.77 7.77
C THR A 125 -17.76 29.48 6.97
N PHE A 126 -17.05 29.45 5.86
CA PHE A 126 -16.89 28.27 5.01
C PHE A 126 -15.42 28.04 4.76
N SER A 127 -14.92 26.88 5.19
CA SER A 127 -13.51 26.54 5.11
C SER A 127 -13.30 25.24 4.33
N LEU A 128 -12.32 25.24 3.43
CA LEU A 128 -11.83 24.04 2.74
C LEU A 128 -10.44 23.69 3.26
N PHE A 129 -10.31 22.50 3.84
CA PHE A 129 -9.05 21.94 4.28
C PHE A 129 -8.56 20.92 3.25
N ASN A 130 -7.34 21.13 2.77
CA ASN A 130 -6.65 20.19 1.87
C ASN A 130 -5.69 19.26 2.64
N ASP A 131 -5.40 19.59 3.90
CA ASP A 131 -4.53 18.83 4.78
C ASP A 131 -5.36 17.98 5.75
N THR A 132 -5.43 16.67 5.47
CA THR A 132 -6.21 15.70 6.26
C THR A 132 -5.52 15.27 7.56
N THR A 133 -4.28 15.72 7.81
CA THR A 133 -3.58 15.41 9.09
C THR A 133 -4.28 15.99 10.32
N LEU A 134 -5.19 16.94 10.10
CA LEU A 134 -6.08 17.49 11.11
C LEU A 134 -7.26 16.57 11.44
N PHE A 135 -7.54 15.52 10.67
CA PHE A 135 -8.73 14.68 10.81
C PHE A 135 -8.37 13.18 10.77
N GLU A 136 -7.42 12.78 11.63
CA GLU A 136 -6.99 11.39 11.75
C GLU A 136 -7.84 10.64 12.78
N ASP A 137 -8.56 9.61 12.32
CA ASP A 137 -9.30 8.66 13.15
C ASP A 137 -8.49 7.38 13.41
N GLU A 138 -8.90 6.57 14.39
CA GLU A 138 -8.22 5.31 14.70
C GLU A 138 -8.26 4.30 13.54
N ASN A 139 -9.28 4.41 12.67
CA ASN A 139 -9.50 3.49 11.55
C ASN A 139 -8.70 3.86 10.29
N ASN A 140 -7.95 4.97 10.28
CA ASN A 140 -7.22 5.49 9.11
C ASN A 140 -8.10 5.57 7.86
N SER A 141 -9.31 6.14 8.01
CA SER A 141 -10.30 6.20 6.95
C SER A 141 -9.81 7.04 5.76
N THR A 142 -10.09 6.60 4.53
CA THR A 142 -9.64 7.30 3.32
C THR A 142 -10.65 8.37 2.91
N ILE A 143 -10.24 9.63 2.94
CA ILE A 143 -11.06 10.79 2.56
C ILE A 143 -10.94 11.05 1.06
N LEU A 144 -12.06 11.18 0.39
CA LEU A 144 -12.12 11.47 -1.04
C LEU A 144 -11.51 12.84 -1.36
N ASN A 145 -10.58 12.88 -2.32
CA ASN A 145 -9.85 14.07 -2.77
C ASN A 145 -9.09 14.83 -1.66
N ASN A 146 -8.90 14.21 -0.47
CA ASN A 146 -8.29 14.84 0.71
C ASN A 146 -8.94 16.18 1.10
N ASN A 147 -10.24 16.35 0.81
CA ASN A 147 -10.96 17.58 1.05
C ASN A 147 -11.88 17.42 2.26
N VAL A 148 -11.70 18.27 3.28
CA VAL A 148 -12.63 18.41 4.40
C VAL A 148 -13.23 19.79 4.37
N ILE A 149 -14.56 19.86 4.47
CA ILE A 149 -15.34 21.09 4.33
C ILE A 149 -15.90 21.46 5.70
N GLU A 150 -15.61 22.66 6.18
CA GLU A 150 -16.29 23.22 7.34
C GLU A 150 -17.36 24.21 6.87
N VAL A 151 -18.54 24.10 7.48
CA VAL A 151 -19.53 25.18 7.48
C VAL A 151 -19.85 25.51 8.93
N ALA A 152 -19.72 26.79 9.30
CA ALA A 152 -20.09 27.28 10.62
C ALA A 152 -20.89 28.58 10.52
N VAL A 153 -21.77 28.79 11.49
CA VAL A 153 -22.54 30.01 11.68
C VAL A 153 -22.23 30.52 13.07
N GLY A 154 -21.63 31.71 13.15
CA GLY A 154 -21.08 32.24 14.40
C GLY A 154 -20.07 31.28 15.04
N ASN A 155 -20.07 31.22 16.36
CA ASN A 155 -19.19 30.34 17.14
C ASN A 155 -19.94 29.17 17.80
N THR A 156 -21.02 28.71 17.17
CA THR A 156 -21.98 27.78 17.78
C THR A 156 -22.30 26.63 16.85
N SER A 157 -22.62 25.47 17.43
CA SER A 157 -23.04 24.30 16.66
C SER A 157 -24.56 24.34 16.46
N ILE A 158 -25.00 24.17 15.21
CA ILE A 158 -26.42 24.11 14.84
C ILE A 158 -26.74 22.67 14.46
N HIS A 159 -27.76 22.11 15.10
CA HIS A 159 -28.23 20.73 14.87
C HIS A 159 -29.76 20.67 14.68
N ASN A 160 -30.26 19.55 14.17
CA ASN A 160 -31.69 19.26 13.97
C ASN A 160 -32.38 20.24 13.00
N LEU A 161 -31.74 20.50 11.86
CA LEU A 161 -32.34 21.22 10.74
C LEU A 161 -33.39 20.33 10.06
N THR A 162 -34.55 20.91 9.72
CA THR A 162 -35.58 20.19 8.96
C THR A 162 -35.30 20.27 7.46
N GLU A 163 -34.71 21.38 7.02
CA GLU A 163 -34.10 21.52 5.70
C GLU A 163 -32.61 21.16 5.76
N TYR A 164 -32.19 20.17 4.98
CA TYR A 164 -30.80 19.70 4.99
C TYR A 164 -29.85 20.70 4.32
N VAL A 165 -28.63 20.78 4.85
CA VAL A 165 -27.48 21.36 4.16
C VAL A 165 -27.07 20.41 3.05
N ASN A 166 -27.10 20.89 1.81
CA ASN A 166 -26.77 20.08 0.64
C ASN A 166 -25.33 20.38 0.19
N ILE A 167 -24.45 19.39 0.29
CA ILE A 167 -23.06 19.47 -0.14
C ILE A 167 -22.93 18.60 -1.39
N THR A 168 -22.54 19.21 -2.51
CA THR A 168 -22.30 18.53 -3.78
C THR A 168 -20.82 18.57 -4.11
N ILE A 169 -20.22 17.40 -4.30
CA ILE A 169 -18.83 17.25 -4.73
C ILE A 169 -18.82 16.72 -6.16
N ASN A 170 -18.23 17.49 -7.08
CA ASN A 170 -18.12 17.13 -8.48
C ASN A 170 -16.84 16.35 -8.75
N HIS A 171 -16.95 15.25 -9.49
CA HIS A 171 -15.82 14.39 -9.85
C HIS A 171 -15.38 14.68 -11.29
N LYS A 172 -14.07 14.88 -11.50
CA LYS A 172 -13.50 15.14 -12.84
C LYS A 172 -13.58 13.94 -13.79
N SER A 173 -13.76 12.74 -13.25
CA SER A 173 -13.93 11.49 -14.01
C SER A 173 -15.12 10.71 -13.48
N LYS A 174 -15.80 9.95 -14.36
CA LYS A 174 -16.80 8.97 -13.94
C LYS A 174 -16.14 8.00 -12.96
N MET A 175 -16.54 8.06 -11.69
CA MET A 175 -15.99 7.18 -10.66
C MET A 175 -16.38 5.75 -11.04
N LEU A 176 -15.40 4.84 -11.10
CA LEU A 176 -15.69 3.42 -11.32
C LEU A 176 -16.76 2.99 -10.31
N ASN A 177 -17.73 2.17 -10.75
CA ASN A 177 -18.84 1.64 -9.95
C ASN A 177 -18.40 0.76 -8.75
N ASN A 178 -17.13 0.80 -8.37
CA ASN A 178 -16.48 -0.10 -7.43
C ASN A 178 -16.17 0.52 -6.07
N PHE A 179 -16.63 1.75 -5.77
CA PHE A 179 -16.39 2.41 -4.49
C PHE A 179 -17.70 2.84 -3.84
N SER A 180 -17.98 2.37 -2.62
CA SER A 180 -19.06 2.95 -1.81
C SER A 180 -18.57 4.28 -1.23
N GLN A 181 -19.42 5.29 -1.31
CA GLN A 181 -19.14 6.63 -0.82
C GLN A 181 -20.09 6.92 0.33
N HIS A 182 -19.54 7.38 1.46
CA HIS A 182 -20.31 7.77 2.62
C HIS A 182 -19.97 9.20 3.01
N CYS A 183 -20.98 10.06 3.01
CA CYS A 183 -20.91 11.38 3.62
C CYS A 183 -20.87 11.22 5.13
N VAL A 184 -19.83 11.79 5.72
CA VAL A 184 -19.58 11.75 7.16
C VAL A 184 -19.31 13.15 7.68
N PHE A 185 -19.48 13.31 8.98
CA PHE A 185 -19.02 14.49 9.71
C PHE A 185 -18.01 14.10 10.78
N TRP A 186 -17.17 15.05 11.16
CA TRP A 186 -16.20 14.88 12.22
C TRP A 186 -16.88 15.10 13.59
N SER A 187 -16.96 14.05 14.38
CA SER A 187 -17.46 14.09 15.75
C SER A 187 -16.29 14.24 16.73
N GLU A 188 -16.29 15.34 17.50
CA GLU A 188 -15.35 15.55 18.59
C GLU A 188 -16.03 15.17 19.91
N ASN A 189 -15.48 14.18 20.61
CA ASN A 189 -15.90 13.89 21.97
C ASN A 189 -15.46 15.02 22.93
N GLU A 190 -16.30 15.32 23.91
CA GLU A 190 -16.03 16.34 24.93
C GLU A 190 -14.89 15.93 25.88
N ASP A 191 -14.65 14.62 26.05
CA ASP A 191 -13.56 14.10 26.86
C ASP A 191 -12.20 14.31 26.17
N ASP A 192 -11.32 15.10 26.81
CA ASP A 192 -9.99 15.50 26.32
C ASP A 192 -9.03 14.34 25.99
N ASN A 193 -9.39 13.10 26.36
CA ASN A 193 -8.57 11.91 26.16
C ASN A 193 -8.86 11.12 24.88
N SER A 194 -9.94 11.40 24.14
CA SER A 194 -10.33 10.59 22.97
C SER A 194 -10.06 11.30 21.63
N THR A 195 -9.63 10.52 20.64
CA THR A 195 -9.55 10.94 19.24
C THR A 195 -10.95 11.22 18.71
N GLY A 196 -11.11 12.27 17.91
CA GLY A 196 -12.34 12.44 17.13
C GLY A 196 -12.53 11.29 16.16
N HIS A 197 -13.77 11.07 15.72
CA HIS A 197 -14.09 10.00 14.78
C HIS A 197 -15.06 10.51 13.71
N TRP A 198 -15.05 9.83 12.56
CA TRP A 198 -16.02 10.07 11.51
C TRP A 198 -17.34 9.38 11.85
N ASP A 199 -18.44 10.14 11.82
CA ASP A 199 -19.78 9.62 12.05
C ASP A 199 -20.69 9.95 10.86
N ILE A 200 -21.68 9.09 10.60
CA ILE A 200 -22.67 9.18 9.52
C ILE A 200 -24.00 9.75 10.05
N THR A 201 -24.21 9.80 11.37
CA THR A 201 -25.48 10.24 11.96
C THR A 201 -25.94 11.62 11.45
N GLY A 202 -27.21 11.74 11.08
CA GLY A 202 -27.76 13.00 10.55
C GLY A 202 -27.39 13.33 9.10
N CYS A 203 -26.55 12.53 8.42
CA CYS A 203 -26.15 12.72 7.02
C CYS A 203 -26.66 11.60 6.10
N LYS A 204 -27.24 11.98 4.95
CA LYS A 204 -27.66 11.06 3.88
C LYS A 204 -26.79 11.24 2.64
N THR A 205 -26.35 10.12 2.07
CA THR A 205 -25.47 10.10 0.89
C THR A 205 -26.25 9.68 -0.35
N THR A 206 -26.22 10.50 -1.40
CA THR A 206 -26.75 10.16 -2.73
C THR A 206 -25.61 10.22 -3.75
N VAL A 207 -25.27 9.07 -4.33
CA VAL A 207 -24.20 8.96 -5.32
C VAL A 207 -24.79 9.01 -6.72
N GLN A 208 -24.21 9.85 -7.59
CA GLN A 208 -24.50 9.89 -9.02
C GLN A 208 -23.20 9.74 -9.83
N ASP A 209 -23.32 9.43 -11.12
CA ASP A 209 -22.19 9.09 -12.01
C ASP A 209 -21.00 10.07 -11.97
N SER A 210 -21.25 11.36 -11.77
CA SER A 210 -20.23 12.42 -11.77
C SER A 210 -20.27 13.35 -10.55
N ARG A 211 -21.14 13.07 -9.58
CA ARG A 211 -21.30 13.92 -8.38
C ARG A 211 -21.77 13.12 -7.18
N THR A 212 -21.31 13.53 -6.00
CA THR A 212 -21.77 12.97 -4.72
C THR A 212 -22.47 14.06 -3.94
N ILE A 213 -23.69 13.78 -3.51
CA ILE A 213 -24.56 14.73 -2.81
C ILE A 213 -24.73 14.23 -1.37
N CYS A 214 -24.32 15.06 -0.41
CA CYS A 214 -24.51 14.85 1.01
C CYS A 214 -25.61 15.78 1.52
N GLN A 215 -26.58 15.23 2.24
CA GLN A 215 -27.66 15.99 2.88
C GLN A 215 -27.54 15.81 4.39
N CYS A 216 -27.10 16.85 5.09
CA CYS A 216 -26.84 16.80 6.54
C CYS A 216 -27.74 17.78 7.31
N ASP A 217 -28.23 17.36 8.47
CA ASP A 217 -29.17 18.12 9.32
C ASP A 217 -28.49 19.02 10.37
N HIS A 218 -27.19 19.21 10.25
CA HIS A 218 -26.38 19.98 11.18
C HIS A 218 -25.24 20.70 10.46
N LEU A 219 -24.54 21.57 11.18
CA LEU A 219 -23.31 22.23 10.74
C LEU A 219 -22.11 21.62 11.46
N SER A 220 -21.11 21.16 10.69
CA SER A 220 -19.89 20.56 11.22
C SER A 220 -18.77 20.60 10.16
N TYR A 221 -17.72 19.80 10.37
CA TYR A 221 -16.73 19.43 9.38
C TYR A 221 -17.21 18.19 8.64
N PHE A 222 -17.38 18.28 7.33
CA PHE A 222 -17.87 17.23 6.46
C PHE A 222 -16.77 16.68 5.56
N ALA A 223 -16.84 15.39 5.29
CA ALA A 223 -16.00 14.71 4.32
C ALA A 223 -16.81 13.61 3.61
N VAL A 224 -16.32 13.17 2.46
CA VAL A 224 -16.79 11.93 1.84
C VAL A 224 -15.72 10.88 2.02
N LEU A 225 -16.06 9.79 2.73
CA LEU A 225 -15.18 8.64 2.86
C LEU A 225 -15.40 7.67 1.71
N LEU A 226 -14.30 7.08 1.27
CA LEU A 226 -14.31 5.92 0.40
C LEU A 226 -14.32 4.66 1.27
N ASP A 227 -15.42 3.92 1.17
CA ASP A 227 -15.54 2.60 1.77
C ASP A 227 -15.21 1.54 0.71
N PHE A 228 -14.27 0.67 1.07
CA PHE A 228 -13.82 -0.46 0.24
C PHE A 228 -14.60 -1.74 0.57
N SER A 229 -15.47 -1.71 1.59
CA SER A 229 -16.09 -2.90 2.16
C SER A 229 -17.27 -3.45 1.35
N ASN A 230 -17.98 -2.60 0.59
CA ASN A 230 -19.32 -2.92 0.09
C ASN A 230 -19.46 -2.95 -1.44
N THR A 231 -18.38 -3.22 -2.17
CA THR A 231 -18.55 -3.85 -3.49
C THR A 231 -18.95 -5.31 -3.29
N ASN A 232 -19.82 -5.81 -4.16
CA ASN A 232 -20.13 -7.23 -4.30
C ASN A 232 -18.86 -8.03 -4.72
N ASN A 233 -17.93 -8.16 -3.77
CA ASN A 233 -16.59 -8.73 -3.84
C ASN A 233 -16.61 -10.26 -3.87
N THR A 234 -17.71 -10.89 -4.30
CA THR A 234 -17.75 -12.35 -4.36
C THR A 234 -16.75 -12.91 -5.37
N VAL A 235 -16.26 -12.12 -6.33
CA VAL A 235 -15.20 -12.54 -7.26
C VAL A 235 -13.81 -12.29 -6.66
N ASP A 236 -13.54 -11.11 -6.08
CA ASP A 236 -12.19 -10.78 -5.57
C ASP A 236 -11.86 -11.53 -4.26
N GLU A 237 -12.83 -11.70 -3.36
CA GLU A 237 -12.65 -12.47 -2.13
C GLU A 237 -12.48 -13.96 -2.43
N LYS A 238 -13.30 -14.54 -3.32
CA LYS A 238 -13.15 -15.95 -3.72
C LYS A 238 -11.84 -16.18 -4.47
N VAL A 239 -11.40 -15.23 -5.29
CA VAL A 239 -10.10 -15.30 -5.98
C VAL A 239 -8.97 -15.23 -4.95
N LEU A 240 -9.00 -14.31 -3.99
CA LEU A 240 -7.97 -14.20 -2.96
C LEU A 240 -7.91 -15.45 -2.07
N ILE A 241 -9.07 -15.97 -1.64
CA ILE A 241 -9.18 -17.23 -0.89
C ILE A 241 -8.63 -18.40 -1.72
N SER A 242 -8.97 -18.47 -3.02
CA SER A 242 -8.46 -19.52 -3.92
C SER A 242 -6.94 -19.45 -4.07
N LEU A 243 -6.39 -18.24 -4.26
CA LEU A 243 -4.94 -18.03 -4.38
C LEU A 243 -4.22 -18.36 -3.07
N MET A 244 -4.82 -18.06 -1.92
CA MET A 244 -4.32 -18.47 -0.61
C MET A 244 -4.26 -20.00 -0.50
N TYR A 245 -5.32 -20.73 -0.87
CA TYR A 245 -5.28 -22.20 -0.84
C TYR A 245 -4.25 -22.79 -1.80
N ILE A 246 -4.15 -22.28 -3.02
CA ILE A 246 -3.17 -22.74 -4.03
C ILE A 246 -1.75 -22.53 -3.52
N SER A 247 -1.44 -21.32 -3.05
CA SER A 247 -0.12 -21.00 -2.52
C SER A 247 0.21 -21.78 -1.26
N GLN A 248 -0.76 -21.98 -0.35
CA GLN A 248 -0.56 -22.77 0.86
C GLN A 248 -0.19 -24.22 0.56
N ILE A 249 -0.95 -24.88 -0.31
CA ILE A 249 -0.71 -26.27 -0.71
C ILE A 249 0.61 -26.38 -1.47
N GLY A 250 0.84 -25.48 -2.44
CA GLY A 250 2.07 -25.45 -3.24
C GLY A 250 3.32 -25.25 -2.39
N CYS A 251 3.34 -24.22 -1.54
CA CYS A 251 4.48 -23.91 -0.66
C CYS A 251 4.75 -25.04 0.33
N SER A 252 3.71 -25.73 0.84
CA SER A 252 3.87 -26.91 1.70
C SER A 252 4.59 -28.05 0.97
N ILE A 253 4.13 -28.38 -0.24
CA ILE A 253 4.76 -29.40 -1.09
C ILE A 253 6.21 -29.00 -1.39
N SER A 254 6.45 -27.76 -1.83
CA SER A 254 7.77 -27.24 -2.15
C SER A 254 8.71 -27.30 -0.94
N ALA A 255 8.23 -26.96 0.26
CA ALA A 255 9.02 -27.02 1.49
C ALA A 255 9.46 -28.45 1.82
N ILE A 256 8.57 -29.43 1.69
CA ILE A 256 8.88 -30.85 1.95
C ILE A 256 9.96 -31.36 1.00
N PHE A 257 9.83 -31.10 -0.30
CA PHE A 257 10.81 -31.55 -1.30
C PHE A 257 12.15 -30.80 -1.19
N SER A 258 12.12 -29.50 -0.88
CA SER A 258 13.35 -28.73 -0.62
C SER A 258 14.08 -29.25 0.61
N ALA A 259 13.36 -29.52 1.71
CA ALA A 259 13.92 -30.13 2.92
C ALA A 259 14.51 -31.51 2.64
N THR A 260 13.80 -32.34 1.88
CA THR A 260 14.25 -33.68 1.48
C THR A 260 15.56 -33.59 0.70
N THR A 261 15.67 -32.65 -0.25
CA THR A 261 16.89 -32.41 -1.04
C THR A 261 18.09 -32.05 -0.16
N ILE A 262 17.86 -31.15 0.80
CA ILE A 262 18.89 -30.71 1.75
C ILE A 262 19.32 -31.87 2.66
N ILE A 263 18.36 -32.66 3.17
CA ILE A 263 18.63 -33.83 4.01
C ILE A 263 19.43 -34.88 3.25
N ILE A 264 19.02 -35.23 2.02
CA ILE A 264 19.76 -36.15 1.15
C ILE A 264 21.20 -35.65 0.98
N TYR A 265 21.40 -34.37 0.64
CA TYR A 265 22.73 -33.80 0.51
C TYR A 265 23.56 -33.89 1.80
N CYS A 266 22.97 -33.61 2.95
CA CYS A 266 23.63 -33.71 4.25
C CYS A 266 24.04 -35.15 4.60
N VAL A 267 23.20 -36.14 4.30
CA VAL A 267 23.48 -37.56 4.55
C VAL A 267 24.57 -38.08 3.61
N PHE A 268 24.50 -37.74 2.32
CA PHE A 268 25.49 -38.15 1.30
C PHE A 268 26.73 -37.25 1.24
N ARG A 269 26.91 -36.33 2.19
CA ARG A 269 28.03 -35.37 2.26
C ARG A 269 29.42 -36.02 2.28
N LYS A 270 29.50 -37.34 2.53
CA LYS A 270 30.74 -38.13 2.43
C LYS A 270 31.29 -38.25 1.01
N ILE A 271 30.48 -37.99 -0.02
CA ILE A 271 30.92 -37.93 -1.43
C ILE A 271 31.32 -36.48 -1.73
N LYS A 272 32.53 -36.25 -2.27
CA LYS A 272 33.05 -34.90 -2.59
C LYS A 272 31.98 -34.09 -3.34
N SER A 273 31.50 -33.00 -2.74
CA SER A 273 30.52 -32.13 -3.40
C SER A 273 31.19 -31.08 -4.26
N ASP A 274 30.80 -31.06 -5.54
CA ASP A 274 31.24 -30.06 -6.50
C ASP A 274 30.71 -28.68 -6.14
N GLN A 275 31.40 -27.64 -6.62
CA GLN A 275 31.04 -26.24 -6.34
C GLN A 275 29.60 -25.91 -6.79
N VAL A 276 29.15 -26.52 -7.88
CA VAL A 276 27.78 -26.37 -8.42
C VAL A 276 26.74 -26.89 -7.45
N THR A 277 26.96 -28.08 -6.89
CA THR A 277 26.05 -28.67 -5.88
C THR A 277 25.99 -27.79 -4.64
N LYS A 278 27.11 -27.20 -4.19
CA LYS A 278 27.09 -26.29 -3.03
C LYS A 278 26.26 -25.04 -3.28
N ILE A 279 26.36 -24.42 -4.46
CA ILE A 279 25.55 -23.24 -4.82
C ILE A 279 24.07 -23.61 -4.86
N HIS A 280 23.75 -24.72 -5.53
CA HIS A 280 22.37 -25.23 -5.62
C HIS A 280 21.75 -25.50 -4.24
N MET A 281 22.51 -26.06 -3.30
CA MET A 281 22.01 -26.28 -1.92
C MET A 281 21.73 -24.99 -1.17
N ASN A 282 22.47 -23.91 -1.44
CA ASN A 282 22.15 -22.60 -0.86
C ASN A 282 20.87 -22.01 -1.47
N LEU A 283 20.63 -22.19 -2.78
CA LEU A 283 19.35 -21.82 -3.39
C LEU A 283 18.19 -22.63 -2.78
N CYS A 284 18.34 -23.96 -2.64
CA CYS A 284 17.33 -24.79 -1.98
C CYS A 284 17.05 -24.35 -0.54
N ALA A 285 18.09 -23.95 0.20
CA ALA A 285 17.93 -23.43 1.57
C ALA A 285 17.18 -22.09 1.60
N ALA A 286 17.47 -21.17 0.67
CA ALA A 286 16.76 -19.89 0.56
C ALA A 286 15.27 -20.09 0.20
N ILE A 287 14.98 -20.97 -0.76
CA ILE A 287 13.61 -21.33 -1.14
C ILE A 287 12.88 -22.02 0.02
N PHE A 288 13.55 -22.90 0.77
CA PHE A 288 12.97 -23.52 1.96
C PHE A 288 12.59 -22.47 3.01
N LEU A 289 13.50 -21.53 3.30
CA LEU A 289 13.25 -20.43 4.24
C LEU A 289 12.08 -19.55 3.79
N LEU A 290 12.01 -19.21 2.49
CA LEU A 290 10.90 -18.43 1.91
C LEU A 290 9.56 -19.15 2.08
N ASN A 291 9.49 -20.45 1.76
CA ASN A 291 8.28 -21.25 1.91
C ASN A 291 7.84 -21.38 3.38
N VAL A 292 8.77 -21.61 4.30
CA VAL A 292 8.45 -21.69 5.75
C VAL A 292 7.92 -20.35 6.25
N ASN A 293 8.58 -19.23 5.92
CA ASN A 293 8.10 -17.90 6.31
C ASN A 293 6.69 -17.62 5.74
N PHE A 294 6.44 -18.00 4.49
CA PHE A 294 5.12 -17.87 3.87
C PHE A 294 4.03 -18.67 4.62
N LEU A 295 4.32 -19.92 4.98
CA LEU A 295 3.39 -20.77 5.75
C LEU A 295 3.15 -20.21 7.17
N THR A 296 4.16 -19.64 7.82
CA THR A 296 4.01 -19.03 9.15
C THR A 296 3.11 -17.80 9.15
N ASN A 297 3.04 -17.07 8.03
CA ASN A 297 2.20 -15.88 7.89
C ASN A 297 0.71 -16.22 8.11
N VAL A 298 0.24 -17.35 7.57
CA VAL A 298 -1.16 -17.80 7.69
C VAL A 298 -1.53 -18.15 9.13
N TRP A 299 -0.61 -18.74 9.89
CA TRP A 299 -0.84 -19.03 11.30
C TRP A 299 -0.83 -17.75 12.14
N LEU A 300 0.10 -16.84 11.85
CA LEU A 300 0.25 -15.62 12.62
C LEU A 300 -0.86 -14.59 12.36
N SER A 301 -1.52 -14.60 11.19
CA SER A 301 -2.68 -13.73 10.96
C SER A 301 -3.83 -13.97 11.96
N MET A 302 -3.81 -15.10 12.69
CA MET A 302 -4.75 -15.37 13.80
C MET A 302 -4.32 -14.74 15.13
N VAL A 303 -3.07 -14.31 15.26
CA VAL A 303 -2.47 -13.75 16.47
C VAL A 303 -2.44 -12.21 16.35
N LYS A 304 -3.25 -11.51 17.15
CA LYS A 304 -3.39 -10.05 17.13
C LYS A 304 -2.20 -9.29 17.76
N ASN A 305 -0.97 -9.58 17.32
CA ASN A 305 0.25 -8.93 17.81
C ASN A 305 0.96 -8.18 16.68
N GLU A 306 0.93 -6.84 16.72
CA GLU A 306 1.52 -5.97 15.70
C GLU A 306 3.02 -6.18 15.50
N SER A 307 3.76 -6.39 16.60
CA SER A 307 5.21 -6.64 16.57
C SER A 307 5.58 -7.92 15.82
N LEU A 308 4.78 -8.98 15.97
CA LEU A 308 5.03 -10.26 15.29
C LEU A 308 4.73 -10.14 13.78
N CYS A 309 3.66 -9.44 13.40
CA CYS A 309 3.32 -9.19 11.99
C CYS A 309 4.45 -8.44 11.27
N LYS A 310 4.96 -7.37 11.89
CA LYS A 310 6.09 -6.60 11.36
C LYS A 310 7.35 -7.45 11.23
N THR A 311 7.64 -8.29 12.23
CA THR A 311 8.82 -9.16 12.22
C THR A 311 8.75 -10.17 11.09
N ILE A 312 7.63 -10.88 10.91
CA ILE A 312 7.44 -11.85 9.82
C ILE A 312 7.52 -11.16 8.45
N ALA A 313 6.93 -9.97 8.29
CA ALA A 313 7.03 -9.23 7.04
C ALA A 313 8.48 -8.95 6.64
N VAL A 314 9.33 -8.57 7.61
CA VAL A 314 10.77 -8.36 7.39
C VAL A 314 11.48 -9.68 7.03
N PHE A 315 11.20 -10.77 7.75
CA PHE A 315 11.80 -12.08 7.44
C PHE A 315 11.38 -12.63 6.07
N LEU A 316 10.11 -12.47 5.71
CA LEU A 316 9.58 -12.85 4.40
C LEU A 316 10.30 -12.07 3.30
N HIS A 317 10.42 -10.76 3.47
CA HIS A 317 11.12 -9.89 2.53
C HIS A 317 12.60 -10.29 2.37
N TYR A 318 13.31 -10.49 3.48
CA TYR A 318 14.70 -10.96 3.47
C TYR A 318 14.85 -12.30 2.73
N SER A 319 14.01 -13.29 3.06
CA SER A 319 14.05 -14.61 2.41
C SER A 319 13.76 -14.55 0.91
N LEU A 320 12.93 -13.59 0.47
CA LEU A 320 12.67 -13.33 -0.94
C LEU A 320 13.93 -12.79 -1.64
N LEU A 321 14.60 -11.77 -1.08
CA LEU A 321 15.83 -11.23 -1.64
C LEU A 321 16.93 -12.27 -1.73
N CYS A 322 17.14 -13.06 -0.67
CA CYS A 322 18.12 -14.15 -0.69
C CYS A 322 17.83 -15.14 -1.82
N THR A 323 16.56 -15.51 -2.01
CA THR A 323 16.12 -16.43 -3.05
C THR A 323 16.47 -15.90 -4.45
N PHE A 324 16.17 -14.64 -4.75
CA PHE A 324 16.55 -14.02 -6.02
C PHE A 324 18.05 -13.90 -6.23
N THR A 325 18.79 -13.54 -5.17
CA THR A 325 20.24 -13.40 -5.22
C THR A 325 20.90 -14.74 -5.53
N TRP A 326 20.45 -15.81 -4.88
CA TRP A 326 20.92 -17.17 -5.14
C TRP A 326 20.54 -17.67 -6.54
N MET A 327 19.36 -17.34 -7.06
CA MET A 327 19.02 -17.63 -8.45
C MET A 327 19.96 -16.94 -9.44
N GLY A 328 20.29 -15.66 -9.20
CA GLY A 328 21.24 -14.91 -10.03
C GLY A 328 22.67 -15.47 -9.97
N ILE A 329 23.12 -15.86 -8.77
CA ILE A 329 24.41 -16.53 -8.57
C ILE A 329 24.45 -17.87 -9.33
N GLU A 330 23.39 -18.68 -9.24
CA GLU A 330 23.32 -19.96 -9.94
C GLU A 330 23.28 -19.76 -11.47
N ALA A 331 22.57 -18.74 -11.96
CA ALA A 331 22.61 -18.32 -13.36
C ALA A 331 24.04 -18.00 -13.82
N PHE A 332 24.74 -17.17 -13.06
CA PHE A 332 26.12 -16.81 -13.37
C PHE A 332 27.06 -18.03 -13.35
N GLN A 333 26.86 -18.96 -12.41
CA GLN A 333 27.63 -20.20 -12.37
C GLN A 333 27.38 -21.07 -13.61
N LEU A 334 26.13 -21.19 -14.06
CA LEU A 334 25.79 -21.91 -15.29
C LEU A 334 26.43 -21.26 -16.52
N TYR A 335 26.44 -19.92 -16.59
CA TYR A 335 27.14 -19.18 -17.64
C TYR A 335 28.64 -19.51 -17.68
N LEU A 336 29.31 -19.51 -16.53
CA LEU A 336 30.73 -19.85 -16.44
C LEU A 336 31.01 -21.28 -16.91
N LEU A 337 30.18 -22.25 -16.56
CA LEU A 337 30.38 -23.66 -16.92
C LEU A 337 30.20 -23.94 -18.42
N LEU A 338 29.21 -23.33 -19.06
CA LEU A 338 28.81 -23.68 -20.44
C LEU A 338 29.45 -22.82 -21.52
N ILE A 339 29.73 -21.55 -21.22
CA ILE A 339 30.17 -20.57 -22.23
C ILE A 339 31.65 -20.26 -22.08
N LYS A 340 32.13 -20.04 -20.85
CA LYS A 340 33.52 -19.67 -20.58
C LYS A 340 34.36 -20.89 -20.22
N VAL A 341 34.82 -21.63 -21.23
CA VAL A 341 35.59 -22.90 -21.11
C VAL A 341 37.01 -22.74 -20.52
N PHE A 342 37.28 -21.77 -19.64
CA PHE A 342 38.64 -21.51 -19.15
C PHE A 342 38.72 -21.33 -17.62
N ASN A 343 39.51 -22.23 -17.01
CA ASN A 343 40.23 -22.21 -15.73
C ASN A 343 40.15 -20.92 -14.87
N THR A 344 38.96 -20.48 -14.48
CA THR A 344 38.77 -19.29 -13.65
C THR A 344 38.76 -19.73 -12.18
N TYR A 345 39.93 -19.98 -11.61
CA TYR A 345 40.06 -20.28 -10.18
C TYR A 345 39.92 -18.98 -9.37
N ILE A 346 38.71 -18.70 -8.90
CA ILE A 346 38.47 -17.61 -7.96
C ILE A 346 38.74 -18.14 -6.55
N LYS A 347 39.84 -17.70 -5.92
CA LYS A 347 40.14 -18.07 -4.54
C LYS A 347 39.01 -17.59 -3.62
N TYR A 348 38.54 -18.47 -2.72
CA TYR A 348 37.44 -18.21 -1.79
C TYR A 348 36.08 -17.88 -2.44
N TYR A 349 35.83 -18.40 -3.65
CA TYR A 349 34.60 -18.16 -4.41
C TYR A 349 33.31 -18.38 -3.60
N ILE A 350 33.17 -19.53 -2.94
CA ILE A 350 31.97 -19.86 -2.16
C ILE A 350 31.73 -18.89 -0.98
N GLN A 351 32.80 -18.41 -0.33
CA GLN A 351 32.68 -17.46 0.77
C GLN A 351 32.27 -16.08 0.27
N LYS A 352 32.85 -15.61 -0.84
CA LYS A 352 32.47 -14.32 -1.45
C LYS A 352 31.01 -14.32 -1.89
N VAL A 353 30.59 -15.40 -2.55
CA VAL A 353 29.21 -15.59 -3.02
C VAL A 353 28.23 -15.72 -1.85
N ALA A 354 28.59 -16.43 -0.78
CA ALA A 354 27.75 -16.53 0.41
C ALA A 354 27.58 -15.19 1.12
N VAL A 355 28.64 -14.35 1.20
CA VAL A 355 28.53 -13.00 1.77
C VAL A 355 27.58 -12.13 0.95
N ILE A 356 27.60 -12.24 -0.38
CA ILE A 356 26.66 -11.49 -1.25
C ILE A 356 25.24 -12.06 -1.13
N GLY A 357 25.07 -13.38 -1.20
CA GLY A 357 23.77 -14.05 -1.17
C GLY A 357 23.00 -13.91 0.14
N TRP A 358 23.70 -13.76 1.26
CA TRP A 358 23.11 -13.62 2.60
C TRP A 358 23.29 -12.21 3.20
N GLY A 359 24.12 -11.34 2.63
CA GLY A 359 24.51 -10.04 3.22
C GLY A 359 23.75 -8.81 2.73
N GLU A 360 22.85 -8.96 1.76
CA GLU A 360 21.96 -7.88 1.29
C GLU A 360 20.83 -7.65 2.32
N CYS A 361 21.08 -6.82 3.33
CA CYS A 361 20.05 -6.45 4.30
C CYS A 361 20.31 -5.09 4.93
N TRP A 362 20.13 -3.97 4.21
CA TRP A 362 19.91 -2.68 4.87
C TRP A 362 19.39 -1.55 3.96
N ILE A 363 18.07 -1.38 3.84
CA ILE A 363 17.50 -0.15 3.27
C ILE A 363 16.35 0.33 4.15
N LYS A 364 16.54 1.49 4.78
CA LYS A 364 15.64 2.06 5.79
C LYS A 364 14.62 3.07 5.21
N GLU A 365 14.79 3.53 3.98
CA GLU A 365 13.95 4.58 3.41
C GLU A 365 12.84 4.06 2.50
N LYS A 366 11.63 4.61 2.65
CA LYS A 366 10.42 4.18 1.92
C LYS A 366 10.56 4.30 0.39
N MET A 367 11.21 5.36 -0.10
CA MET A 367 11.48 5.51 -1.54
C MET A 367 12.58 4.57 -2.03
N ALA A 368 13.62 4.37 -1.21
CA ALA A 368 14.67 3.40 -1.53
C ALA A 368 14.15 1.96 -1.51
N HIS A 369 13.14 1.62 -0.70
CA HIS A 369 12.51 0.30 -0.68
C HIS A 369 11.76 -0.01 -1.99
N TYR A 370 10.98 0.94 -2.52
CA TYR A 370 10.26 0.72 -3.79
C TYR A 370 11.20 0.63 -5.00
N ILE A 371 12.15 1.57 -5.09
CA ILE A 371 13.15 1.61 -6.17
C ILE A 371 14.09 0.41 -6.09
N THR A 372 14.54 0.04 -4.90
CA THR A 372 15.44 -1.11 -4.75
C THR A 372 14.68 -2.40 -5.00
N ASN A 373 13.47 -2.61 -4.48
CA ASN A 373 12.79 -3.88 -4.73
C ASN A 373 12.42 -4.03 -6.20
N CYS A 374 11.73 -3.06 -6.78
CA CYS A 374 11.31 -3.14 -8.18
C CYS A 374 12.52 -3.14 -9.13
N GLY A 375 13.52 -2.29 -8.86
CA GLY A 375 14.74 -2.19 -9.65
C GLY A 375 15.64 -3.43 -9.52
N TYR A 376 15.87 -3.92 -8.30
CA TYR A 376 16.67 -5.12 -8.04
C TYR A 376 16.03 -6.35 -8.69
N PHE A 377 14.72 -6.57 -8.49
CA PHE A 377 14.03 -7.67 -9.15
C PHE A 377 14.10 -7.55 -10.67
N SER A 378 13.95 -6.34 -11.23
CA SER A 378 14.08 -6.12 -12.67
C SER A 378 15.49 -6.47 -13.18
N VAL A 379 16.55 -6.00 -12.50
CA VAL A 379 17.94 -6.28 -12.89
C VAL A 379 18.24 -7.78 -12.86
N ILE A 380 17.87 -8.47 -11.78
CA ILE A 380 18.05 -9.92 -11.66
C ILE A 380 17.25 -10.66 -12.73
N PHE A 381 15.99 -10.26 -12.96
CA PHE A 381 15.12 -10.87 -13.95
C PHE A 381 15.67 -10.75 -15.39
N PHE A 382 16.02 -9.54 -15.82
CA PHE A 382 16.58 -9.33 -17.16
C PHE A 382 17.94 -10.03 -17.31
N GLY A 383 18.80 -9.97 -16.30
CA GLY A 383 20.08 -10.67 -16.27
C GLY A 383 19.92 -12.19 -16.42
N ASN A 384 19.05 -12.80 -15.61
CA ASN A 384 18.76 -14.24 -15.67
C ASN A 384 18.16 -14.65 -17.00
N THR A 385 17.29 -13.80 -17.58
CA THR A 385 16.69 -14.05 -18.91
C THR A 385 17.75 -14.06 -20.01
N ILE A 386 18.68 -13.09 -20.01
CA ILE A 386 19.79 -13.04 -20.98
C ILE A 386 20.69 -14.28 -20.84
N ILE A 387 21.01 -14.68 -19.61
CA ILE A 387 21.81 -15.88 -19.33
C ILE A 387 21.08 -17.14 -19.82
N LEU A 388 19.78 -17.28 -19.53
CA LEU A 388 18.96 -18.40 -19.98
C LEU A 388 18.98 -18.53 -21.52
N ILE A 389 18.74 -17.42 -22.23
CA ILE A 389 18.76 -17.41 -23.70
C ILE A 389 20.13 -17.89 -24.21
N THR A 390 21.21 -17.35 -23.66
CA THR A 390 22.58 -17.71 -24.08
C THR A 390 22.90 -19.18 -23.80
N VAL A 391 22.51 -19.69 -22.62
CA VAL A 391 22.67 -21.10 -22.22
C VAL A 391 21.87 -22.01 -23.15
N CYS A 392 20.59 -21.71 -23.39
CA CYS A 392 19.75 -22.46 -24.30
C CYS A 392 20.34 -22.51 -25.71
N THR A 393 20.74 -21.37 -26.29
CA THR A 393 21.37 -21.33 -27.62
C THR A 393 22.64 -22.19 -27.67
N LYS A 394 23.49 -22.13 -26.63
CA LYS A 394 24.71 -22.95 -26.57
C LYS A 394 24.41 -24.44 -26.42
N LEU A 395 23.43 -24.82 -25.59
CA LEU A 395 22.99 -26.20 -25.42
C LEU A 395 22.44 -26.77 -26.73
N PHE A 396 21.60 -26.02 -27.45
CA PHE A 396 21.09 -26.42 -28.77
C PHE A 396 22.21 -26.52 -29.81
N TYR A 397 23.18 -25.59 -29.80
CA TYR A 397 24.34 -25.66 -30.68
C TYR A 397 25.18 -26.92 -30.44
N LEU A 398 25.53 -27.21 -29.17
CA LEU A 398 26.30 -28.40 -28.79
C LEU A 398 25.54 -29.69 -29.10
N LYS A 399 24.23 -29.71 -28.90
CA LYS A 399 23.38 -30.86 -29.22
C LYS A 399 23.31 -31.12 -30.72
N ARG A 400 23.17 -30.08 -31.54
CA ARG A 400 23.16 -30.18 -33.00
C ARG A 400 24.49 -30.71 -33.56
N GLN A 401 25.60 -30.45 -32.87
CA GLN A 401 26.93 -30.93 -33.25
C GLN A 401 27.15 -32.41 -32.90
N ARG A 402 26.37 -32.99 -31.98
CA ARG A 402 26.41 -34.42 -31.66
C ARG A 402 25.56 -35.17 -32.68
N THR A 403 26.21 -35.81 -33.65
CA THR A 403 25.59 -36.56 -34.75
C THR A 403 24.55 -37.57 -34.24
N GLU A 404 23.33 -37.49 -34.77
CA GLU A 404 22.22 -38.46 -34.67
C GLU A 404 22.16 -39.37 -33.42
N GLU A 405 21.63 -38.82 -32.32
CA GLU A 405 20.62 -39.57 -31.58
C GLU A 405 19.33 -38.79 -31.69
N GLN A 406 18.23 -39.47 -32.04
CA GLN A 406 16.88 -38.95 -32.04
C GLN A 406 16.45 -38.67 -30.58
N GLY A 407 17.08 -37.65 -29.98
CA GLY A 407 16.78 -37.19 -28.64
C GLY A 407 15.37 -36.64 -28.66
N SER A 408 14.44 -37.43 -28.11
CA SER A 408 13.02 -37.07 -27.98
C SER A 408 12.86 -35.59 -27.61
N VAL A 409 12.14 -34.85 -28.45
CA VAL A 409 11.80 -33.42 -28.25
C VAL A 409 11.30 -33.15 -26.83
N TRP A 410 10.63 -34.12 -26.22
CA TRP A 410 10.19 -34.08 -24.84
C TRP A 410 11.32 -33.90 -23.83
N LYS A 411 12.47 -34.55 -24.01
CA LYS A 411 13.63 -34.39 -23.09
C LYS A 411 14.19 -32.96 -23.11
N ASP A 412 14.18 -32.32 -24.29
CA ASP A 412 14.63 -30.93 -24.43
C ASP A 412 13.64 -29.97 -23.77
N LEU A 413 12.34 -30.20 -23.98
CA LEU A 413 11.29 -29.41 -23.35
C LEU A 413 11.37 -29.50 -21.82
N TRP A 414 11.58 -30.69 -21.26
CA TRP A 414 11.76 -30.90 -19.82
C TRP A 414 13.01 -30.21 -19.28
N THR A 415 14.10 -30.22 -20.05
CA THR A 415 15.35 -29.54 -19.66
C THR A 415 15.17 -28.02 -19.63
N ILE A 416 14.51 -27.45 -20.65
CA ILE A 416 14.23 -26.01 -20.73
C ILE A 416 13.27 -25.59 -19.62
N LEU A 417 12.21 -26.35 -19.39
CA LEU A 417 11.24 -26.06 -18.32
C LEU A 417 11.92 -26.05 -16.95
N GLY A 418 12.83 -27.00 -16.68
CA GLY A 418 13.64 -27.03 -15.46
C GLY A 418 14.56 -25.81 -15.33
N LEU A 419 15.26 -25.42 -16.41
CA LEU A 419 16.10 -24.22 -16.43
C LEU A 419 15.29 -22.93 -16.22
N CYS A 420 14.09 -22.82 -16.80
CA CYS A 420 13.19 -21.68 -16.60
C CYS A 420 12.76 -21.53 -15.13
N CYS A 421 12.43 -22.65 -14.47
CA CYS A 421 12.06 -22.66 -13.05
C CYS A 421 13.26 -22.36 -12.15
N LEU A 422 14.44 -22.88 -12.50
CA LEU A 422 15.68 -22.69 -11.75
C LEU A 422 16.19 -21.25 -11.81
N LEU A 423 16.04 -20.59 -12.97
CA LEU A 423 16.48 -19.21 -13.19
C LEU A 423 15.42 -18.15 -12.82
N GLY A 424 14.23 -18.59 -12.38
CA GLY A 424 13.19 -17.69 -11.89
C GLY A 424 12.43 -16.94 -12.99
N VAL A 425 12.36 -17.46 -14.22
CA VAL A 425 11.62 -16.80 -15.31
C VAL A 425 10.11 -16.78 -15.06
N THR A 426 9.61 -17.66 -14.22
CA THR A 426 8.20 -17.67 -13.77
C THR A 426 7.80 -16.37 -13.05
N TRP A 427 8.77 -15.64 -12.49
CA TRP A 427 8.55 -14.32 -11.88
C TRP A 427 8.25 -13.23 -12.93
N ALA A 428 8.55 -13.46 -14.21
CA ALA A 428 8.14 -12.58 -15.31
C ALA A 428 6.62 -12.34 -15.31
N LEU A 429 5.84 -13.37 -14.97
CA LEU A 429 4.38 -13.32 -15.00
C LEU A 429 3.81 -12.25 -14.06
N ALA A 430 4.55 -11.85 -13.03
CA ALA A 430 4.18 -10.74 -12.15
C ALA A 430 4.35 -9.37 -12.84
N PHE A 431 5.34 -9.22 -13.73
CA PHE A 431 5.59 -7.97 -14.46
C PHE A 431 4.64 -7.75 -15.63
N PHE A 432 4.07 -8.82 -16.20
CA PHE A 432 3.15 -8.72 -17.33
C PHE A 432 1.68 -8.70 -16.92
N SER A 433 1.37 -8.52 -15.63
CA SER A 433 0.02 -8.62 -15.05
C SER A 433 -0.94 -7.46 -15.39
N PHE A 434 -0.85 -6.90 -16.60
CA PHE A 434 -1.60 -5.73 -17.04
C PHE A 434 -2.62 -6.10 -18.13
N GLY A 435 -3.91 -5.88 -17.86
CA GLY A 435 -4.99 -5.99 -18.86
C GLY A 435 -6.03 -7.08 -18.58
N PRO A 436 -6.77 -7.54 -19.61
CA PRO A 436 -7.93 -8.41 -19.47
C PRO A 436 -7.60 -9.86 -19.09
N LEU A 437 -6.33 -10.28 -19.20
CA LEU A 437 -5.85 -11.63 -18.85
C LEU A 437 -5.22 -11.71 -17.44
N ARG A 438 -5.26 -10.61 -16.67
CA ARG A 438 -4.66 -10.48 -15.35
C ARG A 438 -5.00 -11.62 -14.39
N LEU A 439 -6.24 -12.09 -14.42
CA LEU A 439 -6.69 -13.16 -13.54
C LEU A 439 -5.93 -14.47 -13.82
N VAL A 440 -5.85 -14.87 -15.09
CA VAL A 440 -5.15 -16.10 -15.51
C VAL A 440 -3.66 -16.00 -15.17
N GLU A 441 -3.06 -14.84 -15.39
CA GLU A 441 -1.65 -14.58 -15.09
C GLU A 441 -1.34 -14.71 -13.59
N ILE A 442 -2.20 -14.18 -12.72
CA ILE A 442 -2.03 -14.29 -11.26
C ILE A 442 -2.14 -15.75 -10.81
N TYR A 443 -3.07 -16.54 -11.36
CA TYR A 443 -3.18 -17.97 -11.04
C TYR A 443 -1.92 -18.73 -11.49
N LEU A 444 -1.47 -18.53 -12.73
CA LEU A 444 -0.26 -19.17 -13.25
C LEU A 444 0.97 -18.79 -12.42
N PHE A 445 1.15 -17.50 -12.14
CA PHE A 445 2.22 -17.00 -11.28
C PHE A 445 2.20 -17.69 -9.91
N THR A 446 1.03 -17.76 -9.27
CA THR A 446 0.87 -18.37 -7.94
C THR A 446 1.18 -19.87 -7.96
N ILE A 447 0.72 -20.61 -8.96
CA ILE A 447 1.01 -22.05 -9.10
C ILE A 447 2.50 -22.29 -9.32
N PHE A 448 3.10 -21.61 -10.29
CA PHE A 448 4.52 -21.84 -10.62
C PHE A 448 5.46 -21.43 -9.49
N ASN A 449 5.16 -20.32 -8.81
CA ASN A 449 5.99 -19.82 -7.72
C ASN A 449 5.87 -20.71 -6.47
N SER A 450 4.64 -21.09 -6.09
CA SER A 450 4.43 -21.97 -4.93
C SER A 450 5.02 -23.37 -5.11
N LEU A 451 5.11 -23.87 -6.35
CA LEU A 451 5.73 -25.17 -6.68
C LEU A 451 7.20 -25.06 -7.13
N GLN A 452 7.84 -23.90 -7.01
CA GLN A 452 9.18 -23.68 -7.58
C GLN A 452 10.23 -24.65 -7.02
N GLY A 453 10.27 -24.88 -5.71
CA GLY A 453 11.23 -25.81 -5.10
C GLY A 453 10.95 -27.27 -5.46
N PHE A 454 9.70 -27.64 -5.74
CA PHE A 454 9.36 -28.97 -6.25
C PHE A 454 9.92 -29.20 -7.66
N PHE A 455 9.77 -28.23 -8.56
CA PHE A 455 10.35 -28.35 -9.91
C PHE A 455 11.88 -28.42 -9.89
N ILE A 456 12.52 -27.66 -9.00
CA ILE A 456 13.97 -27.70 -8.80
C ILE A 456 14.41 -29.09 -8.32
N PHE A 457 13.70 -29.70 -7.37
CA PHE A 457 13.99 -31.07 -6.93
C PHE A 457 13.89 -32.09 -8.07
N LEU A 458 12.81 -32.04 -8.85
CA LEU A 458 12.63 -32.93 -10.00
C LEU A 458 13.78 -32.79 -11.01
N TRP A 459 14.19 -31.54 -11.28
CA TRP A 459 15.30 -31.27 -12.18
C TRP A 459 16.64 -31.79 -11.64
N TYR A 460 16.95 -31.54 -10.35
CA TYR A 460 18.15 -32.04 -9.70
C TYR A 460 18.22 -33.58 -9.75
N TRP A 461 17.11 -34.26 -9.47
CA TRP A 461 17.03 -35.72 -9.54
C TRP A 461 17.18 -36.25 -10.98
N ALA A 462 16.57 -35.57 -11.96
CA ALA A 462 16.67 -35.95 -13.36
C ALA A 462 18.11 -35.83 -13.89
N MET A 463 18.82 -34.77 -13.50
CA MET A 463 20.22 -34.53 -13.88
C MET A 463 21.20 -35.48 -13.16
N LYS A 464 20.88 -35.89 -11.94
CA LYS A 464 21.74 -36.74 -11.11
C LYS A 464 21.41 -38.23 -11.20
N LYS A 465 20.64 -38.68 -12.20
CA LYS A 465 20.48 -40.13 -12.43
C LYS A 465 21.88 -40.76 -12.52
N PRO A 466 22.26 -41.63 -11.58
CA PRO A 466 23.57 -42.25 -11.63
C PRO A 466 23.65 -43.07 -12.92
N SER A 467 24.80 -43.01 -13.59
CA SER A 467 25.05 -43.90 -14.71
C SER A 467 24.95 -45.35 -14.19
N LYS A 468 24.48 -46.29 -15.03
CA LYS A 468 24.38 -47.70 -14.64
C LYS A 468 25.71 -48.28 -14.12
N GLU A 469 26.84 -47.65 -14.50
CA GLU A 469 28.20 -47.97 -14.07
C GLU A 469 28.51 -47.54 -12.62
N GLU A 470 27.98 -46.41 -12.14
CA GLU A 470 28.12 -46.03 -10.72
C GLU A 470 27.34 -47.00 -9.83
N ILE A 471 26.12 -47.38 -10.23
CA ILE A 471 25.29 -48.33 -9.46
C ILE A 471 25.98 -49.70 -9.34
N SER A 472 26.63 -50.19 -10.40
CA SER A 472 27.36 -51.47 -10.34
C SER A 472 28.59 -51.40 -9.44
N SER A 473 29.26 -50.25 -9.35
CA SER A 473 30.40 -50.08 -8.45
C SER A 473 29.98 -50.14 -6.97
N TYR A 474 28.81 -49.58 -6.61
CA TYR A 474 28.29 -49.62 -5.24
C TYR A 474 27.89 -51.04 -4.82
N THR A 475 27.24 -51.81 -5.70
CA THR A 475 26.90 -53.21 -5.42
C THR A 475 28.09 -54.16 -5.47
N SER A 476 29.23 -53.75 -6.04
CA SER A 476 30.48 -54.54 -6.02
C SER A 476 31.30 -54.33 -4.74
N SER A 477 30.96 -53.32 -3.94
CA SER A 477 31.70 -52.92 -2.72
C SER A 477 30.98 -53.24 -1.40
N THR A 478 29.86 -53.97 -1.48
CA THR A 478 29.18 -54.67 -0.38
C THR A 478 29.19 -56.15 -0.68
#